data_AF-A0A671NP85-F1
#
_entry.id   AF-A0A671NP85-F1
#
_cell.length_a   1.000
_cell.length_b   1.000
_cell.length_c   1.000
_cell.angle_alpha   90.00
_cell.angle_beta   90.00
_cell.angle_gamma   90.00
#
_symmetry.space_group_name_H-M   'P 1'
#
loop_
_entity.id
_entity.type
_entity.pdbx_description
1 polymer ?
#
loop_
_entity_poly.entity_id
_entity_poly.type
_entity_poly.pdbx_seq_one_letter_code
_entity_poly.pdbx_strand_id
1 'polypeptide(L)'
;MADLSATWERELLEQFSCLTAATDEEPHLNTADITSESSDNTTGLLHLSDEVLLVILRNLDPVSLLRLGSTCSLLFRVCSCNFLWTTHFQDSFGVSLTYTHARCPVTAKTAFRLVFMWRSLFRNIHCNRAFQEKLFVEIPLAPHKYWIQWLVLEESVPLPSVRLPCSDVEKLWGITADLFQDKLHEKTEDCDNLKFEWRELYHLALKHHGSVSLVFQHVLRQHQNSGEICIPFYETRCETCLLAWFLGSLMCWSESSQLQFVLWHFCIAFRLTPNWIQTVGNYFSMCKSLVAWILGRDWGRLKRRKVYEDTLEGVYLLLRREMQETLIEHERFWQVAKVQMTRVCTLEETAANYVNWKMIESLPYYKLYLVSGNSVYLDHVQGFLRRKRLIWDWIYLEENGWARQLLPESLYTLLEFDTKISQESLHGDCVTAQLSRLMWLYLNSGQELFLQALKGMVLQCAQACLSHLNTLQA
;
A
#
# COMPACT_ATOMS: atom_id res chain seq x y z
N MET A 1 -10.11 48.49 -11.70
CA MET A 1 -10.24 47.30 -12.58
C MET A 1 -9.34 47.33 -13.82
N ALA A 2 -8.79 48.48 -14.25
CA ALA A 2 -7.84 48.54 -15.38
C ALA A 2 -6.36 48.25 -15.01
N ASP A 3 -6.00 48.25 -13.72
CA ASP A 3 -4.61 48.06 -13.27
C ASP A 3 -4.18 46.58 -13.15
N LEU A 4 -5.14 45.66 -12.92
CA LEU A 4 -4.92 44.21 -12.88
C LEU A 4 -4.64 43.62 -14.28
N SER A 5 -5.18 44.25 -15.32
CA SER A 5 -4.94 43.84 -16.71
C SER A 5 -3.61 44.36 -17.29
N ALA A 6 -2.91 45.26 -16.60
CA ALA A 6 -1.60 45.75 -17.04
C ALA A 6 -0.42 45.06 -16.33
N THR A 7 -0.70 44.34 -15.24
CA THR A 7 0.28 43.58 -14.45
C THR A 7 0.47 42.17 -15.00
N TRP A 8 -0.62 41.45 -15.30
CA TRP A 8 -0.57 40.09 -15.88
C TRP A 8 0.10 40.03 -17.26
N GLU A 9 -0.15 41.01 -18.15
CA GLU A 9 0.49 41.12 -19.46
C GLU A 9 2.00 41.35 -19.34
N ARG A 10 2.43 42.11 -18.32
CA ARG A 10 3.85 42.39 -18.03
C ARG A 10 4.57 41.16 -17.48
N GLU A 11 3.97 40.44 -16.54
CA GLU A 11 4.52 39.18 -16.00
C GLU A 11 4.60 38.08 -17.06
N LEU A 12 3.62 38.00 -17.97
CA LEU A 12 3.65 37.10 -19.12
C LEU A 12 4.82 37.45 -20.07
N LEU A 13 4.97 38.73 -20.44
CA LEU A 13 6.06 39.21 -21.32
C LEU A 13 7.46 38.96 -20.74
N GLU A 14 7.66 39.12 -19.42
CA GLU A 14 8.92 38.79 -18.76
C GLU A 14 9.22 37.28 -18.79
N GLN A 15 8.20 36.42 -18.58
CA GLN A 15 8.36 34.96 -18.63
C GLN A 15 8.61 34.45 -20.06
N PHE A 16 8.04 35.09 -21.09
CA PHE A 16 8.30 34.77 -22.50
C PHE A 16 9.74 35.09 -22.93
N SER A 17 10.33 36.14 -22.36
CA SER A 17 11.73 36.50 -22.59
C SER A 17 12.71 35.43 -22.07
N CYS A 18 12.28 34.61 -21.10
CA CYS A 18 13.06 33.48 -20.57
C CYS A 18 12.86 32.17 -21.35
N LEU A 19 11.78 32.04 -22.14
CA LEU A 19 11.49 30.85 -22.95
C LEU A 19 12.33 30.79 -24.24
N THR A 20 12.75 31.95 -24.76
CA THR A 20 13.65 32.06 -25.92
C THR A 20 15.12 31.83 -25.60
N ALA A 21 15.54 31.92 -24.33
CA ALA A 21 16.92 31.74 -23.90
C ALA A 21 17.33 30.27 -23.62
N ALA A 22 16.38 29.33 -23.69
CA ALA A 22 16.64 27.91 -23.41
C ALA A 22 16.91 27.06 -24.68
N THR A 23 17.10 27.70 -25.84
CA THR A 23 17.44 27.05 -27.11
C THR A 23 18.90 27.31 -27.48
N ASP A 24 19.84 26.90 -26.64
CA ASP A 24 21.26 26.74 -27.02
C ASP A 24 21.55 25.24 -27.19
N GLU A 25 20.85 24.61 -28.13
CA GLU A 25 21.37 23.45 -28.86
C GLU A 25 21.06 23.69 -30.34
N GLU A 26 22.07 24.12 -31.10
CA GLU A 26 21.98 24.31 -32.55
C GLU A 26 21.62 22.97 -33.25
N PRO A 27 20.58 22.93 -34.08
CA PRO A 27 20.50 21.97 -35.17
C PRO A 27 20.82 22.69 -36.47
N HIS A 28 21.93 22.32 -37.11
CA HIS A 28 22.25 22.70 -38.48
C HIS A 28 21.09 22.36 -39.42
N LEU A 29 20.37 23.39 -39.86
CA LEU A 29 19.36 23.32 -40.92
C LEU A 29 20.06 23.24 -42.27
N ASN A 30 20.04 22.06 -42.90
CA ASN A 30 20.11 21.97 -44.35
C ASN A 30 18.70 22.18 -44.92
N THR A 31 18.45 23.42 -45.33
CA THR A 31 17.35 23.82 -46.20
C THR A 31 17.47 23.12 -47.56
N ALA A 32 16.56 22.19 -47.85
CA ALA A 32 16.02 21.97 -49.18
C ALA A 32 14.74 21.13 -49.11
N ASP A 33 13.74 21.59 -49.86
CA ASP A 33 12.57 20.87 -50.35
C ASP A 33 11.34 20.74 -49.44
N ILE A 34 10.71 21.91 -49.27
CA ILE A 34 9.25 22.05 -49.29
C ILE A 34 8.78 21.78 -50.73
N THR A 35 7.95 20.75 -50.93
CA THR A 35 6.66 20.87 -51.65
C THR A 35 5.93 19.53 -51.61
N SER A 36 4.82 19.49 -50.89
CA SER A 36 3.67 18.63 -51.20
C SER A 36 2.49 19.13 -50.40
N GLU A 37 1.61 19.84 -51.10
CA GLU A 37 0.33 20.33 -50.65
C GLU A 37 -0.55 19.22 -50.05
N SER A 38 -1.07 19.43 -48.84
CA SER A 38 -2.38 18.89 -48.44
C SER A 38 -3.13 19.94 -47.64
N SER A 39 -4.07 20.59 -48.31
CA SER A 39 -5.02 21.56 -47.77
C SER A 39 -6.06 20.88 -46.86
N ASP A 40 -5.64 20.43 -45.68
CA ASP A 40 -6.55 20.17 -44.58
C ASP A 40 -6.51 21.39 -43.64
N ASN A 41 -7.43 22.33 -43.85
CA ASN A 41 -7.71 23.43 -42.93
C ASN A 41 -8.40 22.92 -41.65
N THR A 42 -7.83 21.91 -41.00
CA THR A 42 -8.17 21.56 -39.63
C THR A 42 -7.24 22.36 -38.74
N THR A 43 -7.67 23.55 -38.32
CA THR A 43 -7.00 24.30 -37.26
C THR A 43 -7.04 23.47 -35.97
N GLY A 44 -6.03 22.63 -35.79
CA GLY A 44 -5.83 21.81 -34.61
C GLY A 44 -5.27 22.61 -33.42
N LEU A 45 -5.40 22.06 -32.22
CA LEU A 45 -4.94 22.66 -30.96
C LEU A 45 -3.46 23.10 -31.02
N LEU A 46 -2.62 22.37 -31.76
CA LEU A 46 -1.17 22.63 -31.89
C LEU A 46 -0.82 23.83 -32.77
N HIS A 47 -1.80 24.41 -33.49
CA HIS A 47 -1.62 25.63 -34.29
C HIS A 47 -1.95 26.91 -33.51
N LEU A 48 -2.44 26.79 -32.27
CA LEU A 48 -2.66 27.93 -31.38
C LEU A 48 -1.33 28.45 -30.82
N SER A 49 -1.28 29.74 -30.52
CA SER A 49 -0.10 30.32 -29.88
C SER A 49 0.06 29.84 -28.43
N ASP A 50 1.28 29.92 -27.89
CA ASP A 50 1.58 29.49 -26.52
C ASP A 50 0.71 30.22 -25.48
N GLU A 51 0.38 31.51 -25.71
CA GLU A 51 -0.48 32.32 -24.85
C GLU A 51 -1.90 31.75 -24.79
N VAL A 52 -2.47 31.43 -25.95
CA VAL A 52 -3.83 30.87 -26.04
C VAL A 52 -3.86 29.49 -25.41
N LEU A 53 -2.82 28.68 -25.64
CA LEU A 53 -2.68 27.38 -24.99
C LEU A 53 -2.59 27.54 -23.46
N LEU A 54 -1.77 28.44 -22.93
CA LEU A 54 -1.67 28.67 -21.48
C LEU A 54 -3.03 29.06 -20.86
N VAL A 55 -3.82 29.92 -21.52
CA VAL A 55 -5.15 30.31 -21.06
C VAL A 55 -6.13 29.13 -21.04
N ILE A 56 -6.06 28.24 -22.04
CA ILE A 56 -6.87 27.02 -22.07
C ILE A 56 -6.43 26.05 -20.97
N LEU A 57 -5.12 25.79 -20.91
CA LEU A 57 -4.52 24.75 -20.06
C LEU A 57 -4.59 25.07 -18.57
N ARG A 58 -4.68 26.34 -18.17
CA ARG A 58 -4.87 26.73 -16.75
C ARG A 58 -6.13 26.14 -16.12
N ASN A 59 -7.13 25.79 -16.94
CA ASN A 59 -8.41 25.26 -16.45
C ASN A 59 -8.39 23.73 -16.30
N LEU A 60 -7.30 23.07 -16.70
CA LEU A 60 -7.14 21.63 -16.50
C LEU A 60 -6.70 21.36 -15.07
N ASP A 61 -7.16 20.23 -14.52
CA ASP A 61 -6.59 19.75 -13.27
C ASP A 61 -5.12 19.31 -13.46
N PRO A 62 -4.31 19.32 -12.39
CA PRO A 62 -2.89 18.97 -12.46
C PRO A 62 -2.59 17.60 -13.08
N VAL A 63 -3.48 16.60 -12.94
CA VAL A 63 -3.26 15.26 -13.49
C VAL A 63 -3.49 15.26 -15.01
N SER A 64 -4.55 15.91 -15.47
CA SER A 64 -4.82 16.12 -16.88
C SER A 64 -3.71 16.93 -17.56
N LEU A 65 -3.17 17.95 -16.88
CA LEU A 65 -2.06 18.76 -17.37
C LEU A 65 -0.75 17.95 -17.54
N LEU A 66 -0.45 17.04 -16.60
CA LEU A 66 0.71 16.14 -16.73
C LEU A 66 0.54 15.17 -17.90
N ARG A 67 -0.66 14.60 -18.08
CA ARG A 67 -0.97 13.70 -19.19
C ARG A 67 -0.84 14.40 -20.53
N LEU A 68 -1.38 15.61 -20.65
CA LEU A 68 -1.26 16.40 -21.86
C LEU A 68 0.21 16.75 -22.17
N GLY A 69 1.00 17.07 -21.14
CA GLY A 69 2.43 17.31 -21.33
C GLY A 69 3.22 16.08 -21.81
N SER A 70 2.67 14.87 -21.72
CA SER A 70 3.32 13.64 -22.22
C SER A 70 3.03 13.31 -23.68
N THR A 71 2.16 14.07 -24.36
CA THR A 71 1.71 13.73 -25.72
C THR A 71 2.68 14.19 -26.81
N CYS A 72 3.26 15.38 -26.69
CA CYS A 72 4.23 15.91 -27.66
C CYS A 72 5.14 16.99 -27.03
N SER A 73 6.25 17.30 -27.70
CA SER A 73 7.26 18.26 -27.21
C SER A 73 6.71 19.68 -27.01
N LEU A 74 5.83 20.15 -27.92
CA LEU A 74 5.19 21.46 -27.80
C LEU A 74 4.35 21.55 -26.52
N LEU A 75 3.46 20.56 -26.31
CA LEU A 75 2.62 20.51 -25.12
C LEU A 75 3.44 20.25 -23.86
N PHE A 76 4.52 19.48 -23.94
CA PHE A 76 5.46 19.32 -22.82
C PHE A 76 6.05 20.66 -22.38
N ARG A 77 6.51 21.49 -23.33
CA ARG A 77 7.08 22.81 -23.08
C ARG A 77 6.04 23.73 -22.43
N VAL A 78 4.86 23.87 -23.02
CA VAL A 78 3.78 24.73 -22.49
C VAL A 78 3.29 24.25 -21.13
N CYS A 79 3.04 22.94 -20.98
CA CYS A 79 2.65 22.32 -19.69
C CYS A 79 3.79 22.30 -18.66
N SER A 80 4.98 22.81 -18.97
CA SER A 80 6.08 22.96 -18.01
C SER A 80 6.31 24.41 -17.58
N CYS A 81 5.52 25.35 -18.10
CA CYS A 81 5.56 26.75 -17.71
C CYS A 81 5.28 26.91 -16.21
N ASN A 82 6.17 27.62 -15.49
CA ASN A 82 6.03 27.81 -14.05
C ASN A 82 4.72 28.49 -13.67
N PHE A 83 4.22 29.40 -14.49
CA PHE A 83 2.97 30.13 -14.26
C PHE A 83 1.77 29.21 -13.99
N LEU A 84 1.58 28.16 -14.81
CA LEU A 84 0.50 27.18 -14.60
C LEU A 84 0.65 26.48 -13.24
N TRP A 85 1.86 26.06 -12.93
CA TRP A 85 2.14 25.28 -11.73
C TRP A 85 2.15 26.11 -10.45
N THR A 86 2.51 27.39 -10.50
CA THR A 86 2.42 28.29 -9.34
C THR A 86 0.97 28.49 -8.90
N THR A 87 0.05 28.66 -9.86
CA THR A 87 -1.39 28.77 -9.57
C THR A 87 -1.92 27.46 -9.00
N HIS A 88 -1.66 26.32 -9.65
CA HIS A 88 -2.09 25.02 -9.13
C HIS A 88 -1.48 24.69 -7.76
N PHE A 89 -0.25 25.10 -7.50
CA PHE A 89 0.40 24.92 -6.21
C PHE A 89 -0.30 25.73 -5.12
N GLN A 90 -0.61 27.00 -5.40
CA GLN A 90 -1.37 27.85 -4.49
C GLN A 90 -2.77 27.28 -4.22
N ASP A 91 -3.48 26.86 -5.26
CA ASP A 91 -4.83 26.29 -5.12
C ASP A 91 -4.82 24.97 -4.34
N SER A 92 -3.80 24.12 -4.53
CA SER A 92 -3.73 22.78 -3.92
C SER A 92 -3.16 22.77 -2.50
N PHE A 93 -2.28 23.72 -2.18
CA PHE A 93 -1.55 23.75 -0.90
C PHE A 93 -1.85 24.98 -0.06
N GLY A 94 -2.56 25.98 -0.59
CA GLY A 94 -2.82 27.25 0.10
C GLY A 94 -1.57 28.13 0.27
N VAL A 95 -0.50 27.82 -0.47
CA VAL A 95 0.83 28.43 -0.31
C VAL A 95 1.26 29.04 -1.64
N SER A 96 1.57 30.33 -1.66
CA SER A 96 2.15 30.96 -2.85
C SER A 96 3.67 30.72 -2.89
N LEU A 97 4.15 30.18 -4.00
CA LEU A 97 5.58 30.09 -4.29
C LEU A 97 6.05 31.45 -4.83
N THR A 98 6.53 32.32 -3.96
CA THR A 98 7.15 33.59 -4.39
C THR A 98 8.47 33.32 -5.10
N TYR A 99 8.46 33.29 -6.44
CA TYR A 99 9.65 33.28 -7.29
C TYR A 99 10.23 34.69 -7.44
N THR A 100 10.41 35.41 -6.33
CA THR A 100 11.18 36.66 -6.36
C THR A 100 12.66 36.28 -6.48
N HIS A 101 13.18 36.32 -7.70
CA HIS A 101 14.59 36.26 -8.12
C HIS A 101 15.56 35.37 -7.28
N ALA A 102 16.04 34.30 -7.92
CA ALA A 102 17.32 33.62 -7.63
C ALA A 102 17.48 32.76 -6.35
N ARG A 103 16.41 32.42 -5.60
CA ARG A 103 16.58 31.60 -4.35
C ARG A 103 15.74 30.34 -4.20
N CYS A 104 14.73 30.09 -5.05
CA CYS A 104 14.02 28.80 -5.07
C CYS A 104 14.55 27.96 -6.24
N PRO A 105 15.30 26.88 -5.99
CA PRO A 105 16.08 26.26 -7.04
C PRO A 105 15.33 25.13 -7.78
N VAL A 106 14.12 24.76 -7.33
CA VAL A 106 13.25 23.75 -7.95
C VAL A 106 12.18 24.45 -8.81
N THR A 107 11.86 23.92 -10.00
CA THR A 107 10.77 24.45 -10.84
C THR A 107 9.40 24.25 -10.19
N ALA A 108 8.42 25.09 -10.50
CA ALA A 108 7.10 25.04 -9.85
C ALA A 108 6.40 23.69 -10.12
N LYS A 109 6.59 23.16 -11.34
CA LYS A 109 6.12 21.81 -11.72
C LYS A 109 6.73 20.71 -10.85
N THR A 110 8.04 20.75 -10.62
CA THR A 110 8.72 19.73 -9.81
C THR A 110 8.36 19.88 -8.33
N ALA A 111 8.28 21.11 -7.82
CA ALA A 111 7.82 21.39 -6.46
C ALA A 111 6.40 20.85 -6.24
N PHE A 112 5.49 21.12 -7.18
CA PHE A 112 4.13 20.57 -7.15
C PHE A 112 4.15 19.04 -7.09
N ARG A 113 4.85 18.38 -8.00
CA ARG A 113 4.93 16.91 -8.06
C ARG A 113 5.44 16.30 -6.75
N LEU A 114 6.52 16.86 -6.20
CA LEU A 114 7.14 16.38 -4.97
C LEU A 114 6.21 16.54 -3.77
N VAL A 115 5.70 17.75 -3.55
CA VAL A 115 4.79 18.03 -2.42
C VAL A 115 3.51 17.21 -2.54
N PHE A 116 2.90 17.18 -3.73
CA PHE A 116 1.68 16.43 -3.96
C PHE A 116 1.85 14.94 -3.66
N MET A 117 2.96 14.34 -4.13
CA MET A 117 3.30 12.94 -3.88
C MET A 117 3.47 12.67 -2.39
N TRP A 118 4.32 13.45 -1.69
CA TRP A 118 4.61 13.23 -0.27
C TRP A 118 3.39 13.47 0.63
N ARG A 119 2.66 14.56 0.42
CA ARG A 119 1.42 14.88 1.12
C ARG A 119 0.40 13.75 1.00
N SER A 120 0.19 13.27 -0.22
CA SER A 120 -0.74 12.19 -0.50
C SER A 120 -0.26 10.85 0.09
N LEU A 121 1.04 10.57 0.09
CA LEU A 121 1.60 9.38 0.73
C LEU A 121 1.33 9.40 2.24
N PHE A 122 1.66 10.49 2.93
CA PHE A 122 1.53 10.59 4.38
C PHE A 122 0.09 10.61 4.87
N ARG A 123 -0.84 11.18 4.10
CA ARG A 123 -2.27 11.08 4.41
C ARG A 123 -2.76 9.64 4.39
N ASN A 124 -2.24 8.81 3.48
CA ASN A 124 -2.72 7.46 3.25
C ASN A 124 -1.87 6.35 3.91
N ILE A 125 -0.75 6.71 4.55
CA ILE A 125 0.20 5.74 5.11
C ILE A 125 -0.43 4.84 6.18
N HIS A 126 -1.41 5.35 6.92
CA HIS A 126 -2.13 4.61 7.96
C HIS A 126 -2.94 3.42 7.42
N CYS A 127 -3.29 3.44 6.12
CA CYS A 127 -3.96 2.32 5.46
C CYS A 127 -3.03 1.11 5.28
N ASN A 128 -1.72 1.26 5.54
CA ASN A 128 -0.71 0.25 5.26
C ASN A 128 0.31 0.10 6.40
N ARG A 129 -0.09 -0.63 7.45
CA ARG A 129 0.70 -0.85 8.67
C ARG A 129 2.07 -1.49 8.40
N ALA A 130 2.17 -2.43 7.47
CA ALA A 130 3.45 -3.10 7.21
C ALA A 130 4.42 -2.23 6.36
N PHE A 131 3.91 -1.30 5.54
CA PHE A 131 4.75 -0.27 4.92
C PHE A 131 5.20 0.78 5.94
N GLN A 132 4.29 1.17 6.85
CA GLN A 132 4.62 2.03 7.99
C GLN A 132 5.74 1.40 8.84
N GLU A 133 5.61 0.12 9.21
CA GLU A 133 6.66 -0.61 9.94
C GLU A 133 7.98 -0.59 9.15
N LYS A 134 7.97 -0.91 7.85
CA LYS A 134 9.21 -0.86 7.03
C LYS A 134 9.83 0.53 6.87
N LEU A 135 9.02 1.59 6.82
CA LEU A 135 9.49 2.97 6.76
C LEU A 135 10.21 3.39 8.05
N PHE A 136 9.90 2.77 9.19
CA PHE A 136 10.38 3.21 10.50
C PHE A 136 11.22 2.18 11.27
N VAL A 137 11.27 0.91 10.83
CA VAL A 137 12.00 -0.19 11.51
C VAL A 137 13.48 -0.27 11.12
N GLU A 138 13.89 0.14 9.91
CA GLU A 138 15.29 0.07 9.45
C GLU A 138 16.13 1.33 9.77
N ILE A 139 16.23 1.68 11.05
CA ILE A 139 17.25 2.62 11.54
C ILE A 139 18.53 1.79 11.75
N PRO A 140 19.55 1.87 10.86
CA PRO A 140 20.32 3.10 10.67
C PRO A 140 20.86 3.36 9.24
N LEU A 141 20.16 2.99 8.15
CA LEU A 141 20.61 3.32 6.78
C LEU A 141 19.83 4.48 6.14
N ALA A 142 20.45 5.11 5.13
CA ALA A 142 20.35 6.54 4.80
C ALA A 142 19.04 7.16 4.24
N PRO A 143 18.01 6.47 3.71
CA PRO A 143 16.87 7.19 3.13
C PRO A 143 15.91 7.81 4.17
N HIS A 144 16.07 7.54 5.48
CA HIS A 144 15.16 8.03 6.52
C HIS A 144 15.14 9.56 6.65
N LYS A 145 16.32 10.19 6.60
CA LYS A 145 16.47 11.65 6.70
C LYS A 145 15.71 12.37 5.59
N TYR A 146 15.71 11.78 4.40
CA TYR A 146 15.06 12.39 3.24
C TYR A 146 13.53 12.34 3.27
N TRP A 147 12.89 11.25 3.71
CA TRP A 147 11.41 11.25 3.74
C TRP A 147 10.90 12.01 4.98
N ILE A 148 11.65 11.97 6.08
CA ILE A 148 11.23 12.62 7.34
C ILE A 148 11.14 14.13 7.16
N GLN A 149 12.04 14.77 6.40
CA GLN A 149 11.97 16.22 6.14
C GLN A 149 10.61 16.68 5.56
N TRP A 150 9.92 15.85 4.78
CA TRP A 150 8.63 16.21 4.16
C TRP A 150 7.44 16.14 5.11
N LEU A 151 7.57 15.43 6.25
CA LEU A 151 6.47 15.23 7.20
C LEU A 151 6.01 16.55 7.84
N VAL A 152 6.92 17.52 7.93
CA VAL A 152 6.64 18.85 8.50
C VAL A 152 5.76 19.72 7.61
N LEU A 153 5.41 19.25 6.40
CA LEU A 153 4.50 19.96 5.50
C LEU A 153 3.03 19.61 5.80
N GLU A 154 2.76 18.54 6.55
CA GLU A 154 1.41 18.13 6.95
C GLU A 154 1.22 18.27 8.47
N GLU A 155 0.16 18.97 8.89
CA GLU A 155 -0.18 19.12 10.31
C GLU A 155 -0.60 17.78 10.94
N SER A 156 -1.42 17.01 10.24
CA SER A 156 -2.02 15.78 10.73
C SER A 156 -1.44 14.56 10.02
N VAL A 157 -0.29 14.09 10.52
CA VAL A 157 0.32 12.85 10.04
C VAL A 157 -0.14 11.70 10.96
N PRO A 158 -0.83 10.67 10.45
CA PRO A 158 -1.34 9.55 11.24
C PRO A 158 -0.24 8.52 11.54
N LEU A 159 0.86 8.96 12.17
CA LEU A 159 2.03 8.16 12.48
C LEU A 159 2.34 8.22 13.99
N PRO A 160 2.94 7.16 14.57
CA PRO A 160 3.39 7.19 15.95
C PRO A 160 4.47 8.24 16.15
N SER A 161 4.62 8.68 17.40
CA SER A 161 5.69 9.58 17.82
C SER A 161 7.07 9.04 17.42
N VAL A 162 7.95 9.92 16.98
CA VAL A 162 9.30 9.57 16.54
C VAL A 162 10.33 9.96 17.61
N ARG A 163 11.44 9.21 17.69
CA ARG A 163 12.61 9.58 18.48
C ARG A 163 13.70 10.06 17.53
N LEU A 164 14.12 11.32 17.65
CA LEU A 164 15.12 11.93 16.77
C LEU A 164 16.20 12.64 17.60
N PRO A 165 17.47 12.57 17.18
CA PRO A 165 18.52 13.38 17.79
C PRO A 165 18.34 14.86 17.41
N CYS A 166 18.70 15.77 18.33
CA CYS A 166 18.58 17.21 18.09
C CYS A 166 19.33 17.66 16.82
N SER A 167 20.49 17.06 16.57
CA SER A 167 21.31 17.33 15.37
C SER A 167 20.60 16.99 14.06
N ASP A 168 19.70 15.99 14.05
CA ASP A 168 18.90 15.68 12.87
C ASP A 168 17.74 16.67 12.72
N VAL A 169 17.15 17.14 13.81
CA VAL A 169 16.09 18.17 13.79
C VAL A 169 16.64 19.47 13.20
N GLU A 170 17.80 19.92 13.68
CA GLU A 170 18.50 21.08 13.16
C GLU A 170 18.91 20.90 11.69
N LYS A 171 19.46 19.74 11.33
CA LYS A 171 19.91 19.48 9.96
C LYS A 171 18.77 19.41 8.94
N LEU A 172 17.65 18.80 9.31
CA LEU A 172 16.52 18.56 8.40
C LEU A 172 15.61 19.76 8.24
N TRP A 173 15.37 20.50 9.32
CA TRP A 173 14.36 21.56 9.33
C TRP A 173 14.91 22.92 9.76
N GLY A 174 16.19 23.00 10.13
CA GLY A 174 16.81 24.24 10.59
C GLY A 174 16.30 24.72 11.94
N ILE A 175 15.51 23.92 12.68
CA ILE A 175 14.92 24.31 13.96
C ILE A 175 16.02 24.27 15.01
N THR A 176 16.35 25.44 15.58
CA THR A 176 17.39 25.60 16.58
C THR A 176 17.03 25.00 17.94
N ALA A 177 18.04 24.53 18.68
CA ALA A 177 17.88 23.90 20.00
C ALA A 177 17.14 24.74 21.05
N ASP A 178 17.21 26.06 20.91
CA ASP A 178 16.52 27.06 21.73
C ASP A 178 14.99 26.89 21.71
N LEU A 179 14.40 26.36 20.64
CA LEU A 179 12.94 26.20 20.51
C LEU A 179 12.37 24.95 21.20
N PHE A 180 13.22 24.05 21.68
CA PHE A 180 12.80 22.84 22.41
C PHE A 180 13.55 22.66 23.74
N GLN A 181 14.00 23.79 24.33
CA GLN A 181 14.62 23.80 25.66
C GLN A 181 13.74 23.18 26.74
N ASP A 182 12.42 23.40 26.71
CA ASP A 182 11.49 22.82 27.68
C ASP A 182 11.57 21.28 27.69
N LYS A 183 11.72 20.66 26.52
CA LYS A 183 11.92 19.20 26.38
C LYS A 183 13.32 18.72 26.70
N LEU A 184 14.32 19.60 26.58
CA LEU A 184 15.69 19.30 27.03
C LEU A 184 15.77 19.29 28.56
N HIS A 185 14.96 20.09 29.25
CA HIS A 185 14.90 20.16 30.72
C HIS A 185 14.11 18.99 31.35
N GLU A 186 13.19 18.36 30.61
CA GLU A 186 12.47 17.15 31.05
C GLU A 186 13.30 15.85 30.97
N LYS A 187 14.54 15.89 30.45
CA LYS A 187 15.41 14.71 30.31
C LYS A 187 15.93 14.24 31.68
N THR A 188 15.68 12.97 32.02
CA THR A 188 16.24 12.35 33.24
C THR A 188 17.50 11.51 33.00
N GLU A 189 17.75 10.91 31.83
CA GLU A 189 18.96 10.10 31.61
C GLU A 189 19.41 10.06 30.13
N ASP A 190 20.74 10.11 29.93
CA ASP A 190 21.61 9.85 28.76
C ASP A 190 21.00 9.34 27.43
N CYS A 191 20.12 10.13 26.80
CA CYS A 191 19.78 9.94 25.40
C CYS A 191 19.68 11.27 24.66
N ASP A 192 20.51 11.45 23.62
CA ASP A 192 20.46 12.61 22.71
C ASP A 192 19.16 12.64 21.88
N ASN A 193 18.36 11.57 21.93
CA ASN A 193 17.12 11.43 21.18
C ASN A 193 15.93 12.03 21.94
N LEU A 194 15.27 13.02 21.34
CA LEU A 194 14.03 13.59 21.82
C LEU A 194 12.83 12.90 21.17
N LYS A 195 11.77 12.67 21.96
CA LYS A 195 10.51 12.12 21.47
C LYS A 195 9.60 13.26 21.02
N PHE A 196 9.14 13.19 19.77
CA PHE A 196 8.25 14.19 19.18
C PHE A 196 6.98 13.56 18.63
N GLU A 197 5.87 14.25 18.81
CA GLU A 197 4.71 14.06 17.96
C GLU A 197 4.88 14.82 16.65
N TRP A 198 4.41 14.27 15.53
CA TRP A 198 4.59 14.92 14.22
C TRP A 198 3.92 16.29 14.13
N ARG A 199 2.76 16.43 14.78
CA ARG A 199 2.04 17.70 14.89
C ARG A 199 2.85 18.76 15.63
N GLU A 200 3.61 18.36 16.64
CA GLU A 200 4.46 19.26 17.40
C GLU A 200 5.63 19.77 16.54
N LEU A 201 6.29 18.89 15.78
CA LEU A 201 7.34 19.27 14.83
C LEU A 201 6.81 20.23 13.76
N TYR A 202 5.59 20.01 13.26
CA TYR A 202 4.92 20.94 12.35
C TYR A 202 4.81 22.35 12.96
N HIS A 203 4.30 22.47 14.19
CA HIS A 203 4.16 23.76 14.86
C HIS A 203 5.51 24.41 15.20
N LEU A 204 6.52 23.62 15.58
CA LEU A 204 7.87 24.12 15.82
C LEU A 204 8.52 24.68 14.56
N ALA A 205 8.36 24.00 13.42
CA ALA A 205 8.85 24.51 12.14
C ALA A 205 8.13 25.79 11.72
N LEU A 206 6.81 25.88 11.92
CA LEU A 206 6.07 27.12 11.67
C LEU A 206 6.53 28.26 12.56
N LYS A 207 6.78 27.99 13.85
CA LYS A 207 7.29 29.00 14.79
C LYS A 207 8.68 29.48 14.40
N HIS A 208 9.57 28.57 14.00
CA HIS A 208 10.93 28.89 13.58
C HIS A 208 10.97 29.70 12.28
N HIS A 209 10.27 29.24 11.24
CA HIS A 209 10.29 29.85 9.92
C HIS A 209 9.30 31.01 9.76
N GLY A 210 8.38 31.21 10.71
CA GLY A 210 7.41 32.31 10.75
C GLY A 210 6.20 32.16 9.81
N SER A 211 6.27 31.34 8.77
CA SER A 211 5.13 31.08 7.88
C SER A 211 5.21 29.70 7.19
N VAL A 212 4.05 29.16 6.80
CA VAL A 212 3.95 27.90 6.04
C VAL A 212 4.75 27.98 4.74
N SER A 213 4.68 29.11 4.02
CA SER A 213 5.41 29.31 2.77
C SER A 213 6.93 29.16 2.95
N LEU A 214 7.48 29.67 4.04
CA LEU A 214 8.91 29.59 4.33
C LEU A 214 9.33 28.17 4.74
N VAL A 215 8.47 27.41 5.43
CA VAL A 215 8.70 25.98 5.70
C VAL A 215 8.78 25.18 4.39
N PHE A 216 7.84 25.41 3.46
CA PHE A 216 7.83 24.77 2.15
C PHE A 216 9.10 25.10 1.35
N GLN A 217 9.51 26.37 1.31
CA GLN A 217 10.75 26.78 0.66
C GLN A 217 11.99 26.13 1.29
N HIS A 218 12.03 26.02 2.63
CA HIS A 218 13.13 25.36 3.33
C HIS A 218 13.25 23.89 2.93
N VAL A 219 12.16 23.12 3.00
CA VAL A 219 12.15 21.69 2.66
C VAL A 219 12.51 21.45 1.19
N LEU A 220 11.99 22.27 0.28
CA LEU A 220 12.34 22.19 -1.16
C LEU A 220 13.81 22.52 -1.42
N ARG A 221 14.44 23.38 -0.62
CA ARG A 221 15.87 23.68 -0.71
C ARG A 221 16.73 22.56 -0.16
N GLN A 222 16.32 21.94 0.95
CA GLN A 222 17.01 20.78 1.52
C GLN A 222 17.01 19.58 0.55
N HIS A 223 15.91 19.38 -0.18
CA HIS A 223 15.83 18.38 -1.24
C HIS A 223 16.98 18.50 -2.26
N GLN A 224 17.34 19.70 -2.70
CA GLN A 224 18.44 19.86 -3.64
C GLN A 224 19.83 19.68 -3.03
N ASN A 225 20.03 20.17 -1.81
CA ASN A 225 21.31 20.02 -1.12
C ASN A 225 21.60 18.53 -0.79
N SER A 226 20.58 17.68 -0.76
CA SER A 226 20.71 16.23 -0.64
C SER A 226 21.08 15.50 -1.96
N GLY A 227 21.38 16.25 -3.02
CA GLY A 227 21.37 15.85 -4.43
C GLY A 227 22.43 14.85 -4.94
N GLU A 228 23.49 14.51 -4.21
CA GLU A 228 24.55 13.63 -4.76
C GLU A 228 24.41 12.13 -4.43
N ILE A 229 23.56 11.74 -3.46
CA ILE A 229 23.43 10.32 -3.07
C ILE A 229 22.07 9.73 -3.49
N CYS A 230 21.12 10.56 -3.91
CA CYS A 230 19.73 10.14 -4.03
C CYS A 230 19.25 9.84 -5.46
N ILE A 231 19.77 10.41 -6.54
CA ILE A 231 19.11 10.21 -7.86
C ILE A 231 19.11 8.73 -8.33
N PRO A 232 20.23 7.97 -8.27
CA PRO A 232 20.25 6.56 -8.69
C PRO A 232 19.52 5.63 -7.71
N PHE A 233 19.55 5.95 -6.41
CA PHE A 233 18.84 5.19 -5.38
C PHE A 233 17.32 5.45 -5.41
N TYR A 234 16.90 6.59 -5.98
CA TYR A 234 15.50 7.00 -6.09
C TYR A 234 14.85 6.50 -7.37
N GLU A 235 15.55 6.33 -8.49
CA GLU A 235 14.94 5.66 -9.65
C GLU A 235 14.42 4.26 -9.28
N THR A 236 15.08 3.55 -8.35
CA THR A 236 14.64 2.22 -7.88
C THR A 236 13.76 2.21 -6.61
N ARG A 237 13.49 3.35 -5.95
CA ARG A 237 12.74 3.37 -4.67
C ARG A 237 11.66 4.45 -4.60
N CYS A 238 11.82 5.50 -5.40
CA CYS A 238 10.77 6.45 -5.73
C CYS A 238 9.65 5.71 -6.48
N GLU A 239 9.94 4.70 -7.30
CA GLU A 239 8.89 3.83 -7.87
C GLU A 239 8.09 3.08 -6.80
N THR A 240 8.71 2.65 -5.69
CA THR A 240 8.02 2.04 -4.55
C THR A 240 7.17 3.06 -3.76
N CYS A 241 7.62 4.31 -3.67
CA CYS A 241 6.87 5.40 -3.03
C CYS A 241 5.76 5.96 -3.93
N LEU A 242 5.96 5.99 -5.25
CA LEU A 242 4.98 6.35 -6.28
C LEU A 242 3.93 5.26 -6.40
N LEU A 243 4.33 3.99 -6.27
CA LEU A 243 3.45 2.85 -6.08
C LEU A 243 2.67 3.02 -4.78
N ALA A 244 3.31 3.24 -3.63
CA ALA A 244 2.61 3.50 -2.37
C ALA A 244 1.68 4.73 -2.41
N TRP A 245 2.01 5.76 -3.19
CA TRP A 245 1.18 6.94 -3.47
C TRP A 245 -0.03 6.61 -4.35
N PHE A 246 0.18 5.87 -5.44
CA PHE A 246 -0.86 5.35 -6.33
C PHE A 246 -1.81 4.42 -5.55
N LEU A 247 -1.24 3.52 -4.75
CA LEU A 247 -1.93 2.61 -3.85
C LEU A 247 -2.70 3.35 -2.76
N GLY A 248 -2.12 4.35 -2.10
CA GLY A 248 -2.80 5.14 -1.07
C GLY A 248 -4.00 5.89 -1.64
N SER A 249 -3.84 6.47 -2.83
CA SER A 249 -4.93 7.13 -3.57
C SER A 249 -6.01 6.14 -4.00
N LEU A 250 -5.62 4.94 -4.46
CA LEU A 250 -6.54 3.84 -4.80
C LEU A 250 -7.26 3.26 -3.56
N MET A 251 -6.56 3.12 -2.44
CA MET A 251 -7.09 2.59 -1.19
C MET A 251 -8.07 3.56 -0.53
N CYS A 252 -7.87 4.87 -0.68
CA CYS A 252 -8.83 5.90 -0.26
C CYS A 252 -10.09 5.95 -1.15
N TRP A 253 -9.98 5.54 -2.43
CA TRP A 253 -11.12 5.43 -3.34
C TRP A 253 -11.94 4.15 -3.14
N SER A 254 -11.44 3.16 -2.39
CA SER A 254 -12.18 1.93 -2.12
C SER A 254 -12.45 1.76 -0.62
N GLU A 255 -13.68 1.99 -0.19
CA GLU A 255 -14.16 1.64 1.17
C GLU A 255 -14.14 0.12 1.45
N SER A 256 -13.74 -0.70 0.46
CA SER A 256 -13.64 -2.15 0.59
C SER A 256 -12.24 -2.58 0.99
N SER A 257 -12.11 -3.01 2.25
CA SER A 257 -10.91 -3.67 2.83
C SER A 257 -10.38 -4.90 2.04
N GLN A 258 -11.10 -5.34 1.01
CA GLN A 258 -10.74 -6.42 0.08
C GLN A 258 -9.74 -5.97 -1.00
N LEU A 259 -9.85 -4.71 -1.45
CA LEU A 259 -8.95 -4.14 -2.46
C LEU A 259 -7.56 -3.85 -1.88
N GLN A 260 -7.51 -3.49 -0.60
CA GLN A 260 -6.28 -3.21 0.14
C GLN A 260 -5.38 -4.46 0.23
N PHE A 261 -5.97 -5.65 0.38
CA PHE A 261 -5.24 -6.92 0.47
C PHE A 261 -4.56 -7.32 -0.86
N VAL A 262 -5.28 -7.15 -1.98
CA VAL A 262 -4.79 -7.46 -3.34
C VAL A 262 -3.67 -6.49 -3.73
N LEU A 263 -3.83 -5.20 -3.42
CA LEU A 263 -2.85 -4.17 -3.67
C LEU A 263 -1.54 -4.41 -2.89
N TRP A 264 -1.63 -4.90 -1.65
CA TRP A 264 -0.46 -5.25 -0.83
C TRP A 264 0.38 -6.39 -1.42
N HIS A 265 -0.27 -7.50 -1.82
CA HIS A 265 0.42 -8.66 -2.41
C HIS A 265 1.07 -8.34 -3.77
N PHE A 266 0.40 -7.52 -4.59
CA PHE A 266 0.88 -7.11 -5.91
C PHE A 266 2.18 -6.29 -5.82
N CYS A 267 2.32 -5.47 -4.77
CA CYS A 267 3.46 -4.56 -4.61
C CYS A 267 4.73 -5.21 -4.06
N ILE A 268 4.59 -6.34 -3.36
CA ILE A 268 5.72 -7.18 -2.95
C ILE A 268 6.27 -7.99 -4.13
N ALA A 269 5.44 -8.26 -5.13
CA ALA A 269 5.82 -9.04 -6.31
C ALA A 269 6.75 -8.28 -7.23
N PHE A 270 6.45 -7.03 -7.54
CA PHE A 270 7.08 -6.33 -8.64
C PHE A 270 8.36 -5.61 -8.21
N ARG A 271 9.51 -6.20 -8.58
CA ARG A 271 10.76 -5.44 -8.74
C ARG A 271 10.74 -4.77 -10.12
N LEU A 272 10.08 -3.62 -10.16
CA LEU A 272 10.47 -2.40 -10.87
C LEU A 272 11.03 -2.52 -12.31
N THR A 273 10.15 -2.33 -13.30
CA THR A 273 10.48 -1.99 -14.69
C THR A 273 9.53 -0.88 -15.19
N PRO A 274 9.97 0.06 -16.07
CA PRO A 274 9.21 1.27 -16.45
C PRO A 274 7.77 1.05 -16.99
N ASN A 275 7.45 -0.16 -17.45
CA ASN A 275 6.11 -0.53 -17.93
C ASN A 275 5.10 -0.78 -16.80
N TRP A 276 5.51 -0.68 -15.54
CA TRP A 276 4.71 -1.10 -14.38
C TRP A 276 3.44 -0.27 -14.16
N ILE A 277 3.43 1.04 -14.43
CA ILE A 277 2.26 1.90 -14.16
C ILE A 277 1.08 1.51 -15.05
N GLN A 278 1.35 1.23 -16.34
CA GLN A 278 0.32 0.82 -17.29
C GLN A 278 -0.15 -0.61 -16.98
N THR A 279 0.77 -1.51 -16.60
CA THR A 279 0.42 -2.87 -16.15
C THR A 279 -0.44 -2.85 -14.89
N VAL A 280 -0.12 -2.00 -13.90
CA VAL A 280 -0.91 -1.83 -12.67
C VAL A 280 -2.27 -1.22 -12.96
N GLY A 281 -2.34 -0.18 -13.80
CA GLY A 281 -3.60 0.46 -14.20
C GLY A 281 -4.53 -0.52 -14.94
N ASN A 282 -3.98 -1.30 -15.86
CA ASN A 282 -4.72 -2.34 -16.58
C ASN A 282 -5.19 -3.45 -15.65
N TYR A 283 -4.32 -3.94 -14.76
CA TYR A 283 -4.69 -4.94 -13.78
C TYR A 283 -5.81 -4.47 -12.86
N PHE A 284 -5.74 -3.21 -12.41
CA PHE A 284 -6.77 -2.62 -11.57
C PHE A 284 -8.12 -2.51 -12.27
N SER A 285 -8.11 -2.11 -13.54
CA SER A 285 -9.32 -2.11 -14.38
C SER A 285 -9.95 -3.51 -14.46
N MET A 286 -9.12 -4.53 -14.66
CA MET A 286 -9.55 -5.93 -14.70
C MET A 286 -10.10 -6.42 -13.35
N CYS A 287 -9.45 -6.08 -12.24
CA CYS A 287 -9.94 -6.39 -10.90
C CYS A 287 -11.30 -5.74 -10.61
N LYS A 288 -11.54 -4.50 -11.06
CA LYS A 288 -12.85 -3.83 -10.93
C LYS A 288 -13.93 -4.58 -11.71
N SER A 289 -13.63 -4.99 -12.93
CA SER A 289 -14.56 -5.78 -13.75
C SER A 289 -14.85 -7.14 -13.10
N LEU A 290 -13.86 -7.77 -12.45
CA LEU A 290 -14.05 -9.00 -11.69
C LEU A 290 -14.95 -8.79 -10.46
N VAL A 291 -14.76 -7.70 -9.71
CA VAL A 291 -15.64 -7.33 -8.58
C VAL A 291 -17.08 -7.23 -9.07
N ALA A 292 -17.33 -6.47 -10.13
CA ALA A 292 -18.67 -6.28 -10.69
C ALA A 292 -19.30 -7.62 -11.10
N TRP A 293 -18.51 -8.51 -11.71
CA TRP A 293 -18.95 -9.84 -12.11
C TRP A 293 -19.33 -10.75 -10.94
N ILE A 294 -18.57 -10.71 -9.84
CA ILE A 294 -18.87 -11.50 -8.63
C ILE A 294 -20.07 -10.90 -7.88
N LEU A 295 -20.18 -9.58 -7.82
CA LEU A 295 -21.30 -8.88 -7.21
C LEU A 295 -22.62 -9.11 -7.96
N GLY A 296 -22.56 -9.40 -9.26
CA GLY A 296 -23.71 -9.78 -10.08
C GLY A 296 -24.23 -11.21 -9.86
N ARG A 297 -23.67 -11.97 -8.90
CA ARG A 297 -24.10 -13.34 -8.57
C ARG A 297 -24.68 -13.45 -7.17
N ASP A 298 -25.59 -14.40 -6.98
CA ASP A 298 -26.33 -14.67 -5.73
C ASP A 298 -25.49 -15.36 -4.65
N TRP A 299 -24.46 -14.67 -4.17
CA TRP A 299 -23.66 -15.11 -3.03
C TRP A 299 -24.16 -14.42 -1.75
N GLY A 300 -24.10 -15.10 -0.60
CA GLY A 300 -24.29 -14.45 0.71
C GLY A 300 -23.18 -13.40 0.97
N ARG A 301 -23.47 -12.33 1.74
CA ARG A 301 -22.55 -11.18 1.93
C ARG A 301 -21.15 -11.57 2.44
N LEU A 302 -21.06 -12.55 3.34
CA LEU A 302 -19.79 -13.08 3.87
C LEU A 302 -19.05 -13.97 2.85
N LYS A 303 -19.77 -14.75 2.05
CA LYS A 303 -19.20 -15.60 1.00
C LYS A 303 -18.62 -14.78 -0.16
N ARG A 304 -19.29 -13.68 -0.54
CA ARG A 304 -18.83 -12.76 -1.62
C ARG A 304 -17.39 -12.30 -1.43
N ARG A 305 -17.09 -11.80 -0.23
CA ARG A 305 -15.78 -11.28 0.14
C ARG A 305 -14.69 -12.33 -0.07
N LYS A 306 -14.91 -13.50 0.52
CA LYS A 306 -13.92 -14.57 0.53
C LYS A 306 -13.72 -15.17 -0.86
N VAL A 307 -14.80 -15.37 -1.61
CA VAL A 307 -14.75 -15.83 -3.01
C VAL A 307 -13.92 -14.87 -3.86
N TYR A 308 -14.12 -13.56 -3.71
CA TYR A 308 -13.34 -12.55 -4.43
C TYR A 308 -11.87 -12.58 -4.04
N GLU A 309 -11.56 -12.51 -2.74
CA GLU A 309 -10.20 -12.52 -2.22
C GLU A 309 -9.42 -13.76 -2.70
N ASP A 310 -10.00 -14.95 -2.58
CA ASP A 310 -9.32 -16.20 -2.95
C ASP A 310 -9.21 -16.37 -4.47
N THR A 311 -10.20 -15.90 -5.24
CA THR A 311 -10.11 -15.91 -6.71
C THR A 311 -8.97 -15.03 -7.15
N LEU A 312 -8.86 -13.82 -6.60
CA LEU A 312 -7.80 -12.89 -6.96
C LEU A 312 -6.42 -13.35 -6.50
N GLU A 313 -6.30 -13.91 -5.30
CA GLU A 313 -5.04 -14.50 -4.83
C GLU A 313 -4.60 -15.61 -5.78
N GLY A 314 -5.52 -16.49 -6.21
CA GLY A 314 -5.23 -17.52 -7.20
C GLY A 314 -4.80 -16.96 -8.56
N VAL A 315 -5.46 -15.89 -9.04
CA VAL A 315 -5.11 -15.22 -10.29
C VAL A 315 -3.70 -14.63 -10.21
N TYR A 316 -3.42 -13.93 -9.12
CA TYR A 316 -2.11 -13.35 -8.86
C TYR A 316 -1.03 -14.42 -8.79
N LEU A 317 -1.24 -15.51 -8.03
CA LEU A 317 -0.23 -16.58 -7.90
C LEU A 317 0.15 -17.21 -9.25
N LEU A 318 -0.80 -17.33 -10.18
CA LEU A 318 -0.54 -17.85 -11.52
C LEU A 318 0.14 -16.84 -12.44
N LEU A 319 -0.33 -15.60 -12.41
CA LEU A 319 0.10 -14.58 -13.35
C LEU A 319 1.31 -13.78 -12.86
N ARG A 320 1.72 -13.92 -11.59
CA ARG A 320 2.78 -13.10 -10.97
C ARG A 320 4.05 -12.96 -11.82
N ARG A 321 4.51 -14.04 -12.47
CA ARG A 321 5.70 -13.98 -13.35
C ARG A 321 5.40 -13.19 -14.63
N GLU A 322 4.32 -13.53 -15.33
CA GLU A 322 3.88 -12.82 -16.54
C GLU A 322 3.69 -11.33 -16.26
N MET A 323 3.03 -11.02 -15.14
CA MET A 323 2.83 -9.67 -14.63
C MET A 323 4.15 -8.89 -14.52
N GLN A 324 5.19 -9.50 -13.92
CA GLN A 324 6.50 -8.87 -13.70
C GLN A 324 7.23 -8.52 -15.00
N GLU A 325 6.97 -9.27 -16.07
CA GLU A 325 7.73 -9.22 -17.31
C GLU A 325 6.99 -8.45 -18.41
N THR A 326 5.66 -8.59 -18.49
CA THR A 326 4.84 -8.06 -19.58
C THR A 326 3.48 -7.55 -19.11
N LEU A 327 2.84 -6.76 -19.97
CA LEU A 327 1.49 -6.28 -19.76
C LEU A 327 0.51 -7.43 -19.99
N ILE A 328 -0.32 -7.72 -18.99
CA ILE A 328 -1.31 -8.80 -19.10
C ILE A 328 -2.50 -8.36 -19.94
N GLU A 329 -2.75 -9.13 -20.99
CA GLU A 329 -3.92 -8.97 -21.83
C GLU A 329 -5.22 -9.26 -21.06
N HIS A 330 -6.26 -8.51 -21.40
CA HIS A 330 -7.57 -8.63 -20.75
C HIS A 330 -8.14 -10.06 -20.86
N GLU A 331 -8.03 -10.69 -22.03
CA GLU A 331 -8.53 -12.04 -22.23
C GLU A 331 -7.76 -13.07 -21.39
N ARG A 332 -6.43 -12.94 -21.33
CA ARG A 332 -5.56 -13.81 -20.51
C ARG A 332 -5.94 -13.74 -19.03
N PHE A 333 -6.11 -12.53 -18.49
CA PHE A 333 -6.56 -12.34 -17.11
C PHE A 333 -7.89 -13.04 -16.86
N TRP A 334 -8.87 -12.85 -17.75
CA TRP A 334 -10.21 -13.42 -17.58
C TRP A 334 -10.25 -14.94 -17.70
N GLN A 335 -9.45 -15.53 -18.58
CA GLN A 335 -9.30 -16.98 -18.66
C GLN A 335 -8.80 -17.54 -17.34
N VAL A 336 -7.76 -16.93 -16.76
CA VAL A 336 -7.23 -17.34 -15.45
C VAL A 336 -8.25 -17.10 -14.34
N ALA A 337 -8.93 -15.95 -14.31
CA ALA A 337 -9.95 -15.64 -13.31
C ALA A 337 -11.12 -16.63 -13.32
N LYS A 338 -11.56 -17.09 -14.50
CA LYS A 338 -12.60 -18.13 -14.63
C LYS A 338 -12.15 -19.46 -14.04
N VAL A 339 -10.93 -19.90 -14.36
CA VAL A 339 -10.35 -21.15 -13.81
C VAL A 339 -10.24 -21.06 -12.28
N GLN A 340 -9.77 -19.91 -11.77
CA GLN A 340 -9.63 -19.69 -10.34
C GLN A 340 -10.96 -19.65 -9.61
N MET A 341 -11.96 -19.01 -10.21
CA MET A 341 -13.32 -19.02 -9.68
C MET A 341 -13.85 -20.45 -9.54
N THR A 342 -13.66 -21.30 -10.56
CA THR A 342 -14.07 -22.70 -10.49
C THR A 342 -13.41 -23.43 -9.32
N ARG A 343 -12.10 -23.24 -9.12
CA ARG A 343 -11.36 -23.84 -8.00
C ARG A 343 -11.89 -23.36 -6.64
N VAL A 344 -12.14 -22.06 -6.52
CA VAL A 344 -12.71 -21.46 -5.31
C VAL A 344 -14.10 -22.01 -5.01
N CYS A 345 -14.96 -22.17 -6.02
CA CYS A 345 -16.27 -22.81 -5.86
C CYS A 345 -16.13 -24.26 -5.38
N THR A 346 -15.21 -25.05 -5.96
CA THR A 346 -14.98 -26.44 -5.51
C THR A 346 -14.46 -26.51 -4.07
N LEU A 347 -13.63 -25.56 -3.64
CA LEU A 347 -13.19 -25.44 -2.25
C LEU A 347 -14.35 -25.05 -1.32
N GLU A 348 -15.23 -24.16 -1.75
CA GLU A 348 -16.41 -23.75 -1.01
C GLU A 348 -17.36 -24.93 -0.78
N GLU A 349 -17.65 -25.69 -1.84
CA GLU A 349 -18.47 -26.91 -1.77
C GLU A 349 -17.82 -27.95 -0.84
N THR A 350 -16.50 -28.11 -0.92
CA THR A 350 -15.73 -29.01 -0.06
C THR A 350 -15.78 -28.59 1.41
N ALA A 351 -15.71 -27.29 1.69
CA ALA A 351 -15.84 -26.76 3.04
C ALA A 351 -17.27 -26.86 3.58
N ALA A 352 -18.29 -26.87 2.70
CA ALA A 352 -19.73 -26.86 2.98
C ALA A 352 -20.26 -25.61 3.71
N ASN A 353 -19.49 -25.01 4.63
CA ASN A 353 -19.82 -23.78 5.32
C ASN A 353 -18.58 -22.87 5.50
N TYR A 354 -18.83 -21.62 5.89
CA TYR A 354 -17.78 -20.61 6.02
C TYR A 354 -16.78 -20.89 7.16
N VAL A 355 -17.22 -21.57 8.22
CA VAL A 355 -16.37 -21.87 9.38
C VAL A 355 -15.31 -22.90 9.02
N ASN A 356 -15.71 -23.98 8.34
CA ASN A 356 -14.81 -24.96 7.77
C ASN A 356 -13.86 -24.34 6.76
N TRP A 357 -14.34 -23.39 5.95
CA TRP A 357 -13.52 -22.69 4.98
C TRP A 357 -12.38 -21.92 5.68
N LYS A 358 -12.68 -21.17 6.75
CA LYS A 358 -11.67 -20.50 7.56
C LYS A 358 -10.66 -21.45 8.22
N MET A 359 -11.09 -22.66 8.55
CA MET A 359 -10.22 -23.68 9.14
C MET A 359 -9.22 -24.23 8.12
N ILE A 360 -9.64 -24.47 6.87
CA ILE A 360 -8.77 -25.03 5.82
C ILE A 360 -7.86 -23.98 5.15
N GLU A 361 -8.19 -22.69 5.27
CA GLU A 361 -7.43 -21.58 4.65
C GLU A 361 -5.93 -21.59 5.00
N SER A 362 -5.59 -21.99 6.22
CA SER A 362 -4.19 -22.06 6.68
C SER A 362 -3.44 -23.32 6.22
N LEU A 363 -4.12 -24.27 5.58
CA LEU A 363 -3.49 -25.51 5.13
C LEU A 363 -2.60 -25.27 3.90
N PRO A 364 -1.38 -25.84 3.84
CA PRO A 364 -0.55 -25.76 2.64
C PRO A 364 -1.27 -26.29 1.39
N TYR A 365 -2.06 -27.36 1.55
CA TYR A 365 -2.83 -27.99 0.47
C TYR A 365 -3.89 -27.06 -0.14
N TYR A 366 -4.45 -26.14 0.65
CA TYR A 366 -5.38 -25.12 0.17
C TYR A 366 -4.72 -24.23 -0.90
N LYS A 367 -3.54 -23.69 -0.57
CA LYS A 367 -2.78 -22.83 -1.48
C LYS A 367 -2.26 -23.61 -2.69
N LEU A 368 -1.78 -24.84 -2.47
CA LEU A 368 -1.31 -25.71 -3.55
C LEU A 368 -2.45 -26.07 -4.54
N TYR A 369 -3.67 -26.26 -4.05
CA TYR A 369 -4.84 -26.45 -4.90
C TYR A 369 -5.18 -25.19 -5.69
N LEU A 370 -5.17 -24.00 -5.06
CA LEU A 370 -5.41 -22.75 -5.78
C LEU A 370 -4.40 -22.52 -6.91
N VAL A 371 -3.12 -22.89 -6.74
CA VAL A 371 -2.10 -22.76 -7.79
C VAL A 371 -2.27 -23.82 -8.87
N SER A 372 -2.34 -25.10 -8.50
CA SER A 372 -2.25 -26.22 -9.45
C SER A 372 -3.60 -26.70 -10.00
N GLY A 373 -4.67 -26.58 -9.23
CA GLY A 373 -5.95 -27.24 -9.48
C GLY A 373 -5.92 -28.76 -9.36
N ASN A 374 -4.84 -29.34 -8.82
CA ASN A 374 -4.68 -30.79 -8.72
C ASN A 374 -5.60 -31.37 -7.62
N SER A 375 -6.43 -32.35 -7.98
CA SER A 375 -7.39 -32.99 -7.07
C SER A 375 -6.73 -33.66 -5.87
N VAL A 376 -5.47 -34.10 -5.95
CA VAL A 376 -4.75 -34.70 -4.81
C VAL A 376 -4.70 -33.73 -3.61
N TYR A 377 -4.51 -32.43 -3.86
CA TYR A 377 -4.51 -31.45 -2.77
C TYR A 377 -5.91 -31.21 -2.20
N LEU A 378 -6.94 -31.33 -3.03
CA LEU A 378 -8.33 -31.29 -2.59
C LEU A 378 -8.65 -32.51 -1.71
N ASP A 379 -8.16 -33.70 -2.07
CA ASP A 379 -8.33 -34.93 -1.28
C ASP A 379 -7.67 -34.79 0.10
N HIS A 380 -6.51 -34.13 0.19
CA HIS A 380 -5.88 -33.81 1.47
C HIS A 380 -6.73 -32.86 2.33
N VAL A 381 -7.34 -31.84 1.73
CA VAL A 381 -8.26 -30.91 2.42
C VAL A 381 -9.52 -31.65 2.90
N GLN A 382 -10.12 -32.49 2.06
CA GLN A 382 -11.27 -33.33 2.41
C GLN A 382 -10.92 -34.31 3.53
N GLY A 383 -9.76 -34.96 3.44
CA GLY A 383 -9.25 -35.84 4.49
C GLY A 383 -9.08 -35.12 5.82
N PHE A 384 -8.56 -33.89 5.81
CA PHE A 384 -8.43 -33.06 7.01
C PHE A 384 -9.80 -32.81 7.66
N LEU A 385 -10.78 -32.34 6.88
CA LEU A 385 -12.14 -32.07 7.37
C LEU A 385 -12.82 -33.33 7.90
N ARG A 386 -12.69 -34.46 7.19
CA ARG A 386 -13.23 -35.74 7.61
C ARG A 386 -12.64 -36.19 8.94
N ARG A 387 -11.32 -36.07 9.12
CA ARG A 387 -10.64 -36.43 10.37
C ARG A 387 -11.02 -35.51 11.53
N LYS A 388 -11.22 -34.22 11.27
CA LYS A 388 -11.75 -33.28 12.28
C LYS A 388 -13.16 -33.69 12.72
N ARG A 389 -14.00 -34.13 11.78
CA ARG A 389 -15.33 -34.66 12.10
C ARG A 389 -15.25 -35.93 12.95
N LEU A 390 -14.34 -36.85 12.64
CA LEU A 390 -14.14 -38.07 13.43
C LEU A 390 -13.77 -37.80 14.89
N ILE A 391 -12.94 -36.79 15.16
CA ILE A 391 -12.62 -36.39 16.54
C ILE A 391 -13.88 -35.85 17.24
N TRP A 392 -14.62 -34.98 16.56
CA TRP A 392 -15.85 -34.40 17.09
C TRP A 392 -16.93 -35.45 17.36
N ASP A 393 -17.19 -36.36 16.40
CA ASP A 393 -18.15 -37.45 16.57
C ASP A 393 -17.77 -38.33 17.76
N TRP A 394 -16.48 -38.63 17.93
CA TRP A 394 -15.99 -39.45 19.05
C TRP A 394 -16.25 -38.78 20.40
N ILE A 395 -15.90 -37.51 20.59
CA ILE A 395 -16.09 -36.85 21.89
C ILE A 395 -17.58 -36.66 22.23
N TYR A 396 -18.45 -36.64 21.22
CA TYR A 396 -19.90 -36.51 21.37
C TYR A 396 -20.65 -37.84 21.57
N LEU A 397 -19.97 -38.99 21.51
CA LEU A 397 -20.56 -40.28 21.92
C LEU A 397 -21.06 -40.21 23.37
N GLU A 398 -22.19 -40.87 23.66
CA GLU A 398 -22.80 -40.87 24.99
C GLU A 398 -21.84 -41.38 26.07
N GLU A 399 -21.06 -42.41 25.74
CA GLU A 399 -20.04 -42.99 26.62
C GLU A 399 -18.95 -41.99 27.06
N ASN A 400 -18.72 -40.93 26.27
CA ASN A 400 -17.74 -39.88 26.56
C ASN A 400 -18.39 -38.62 27.16
N GLY A 401 -19.69 -38.67 27.50
CA GLY A 401 -20.41 -37.56 28.12
C GLY A 401 -19.78 -37.07 29.42
N TRP A 402 -19.29 -38.00 30.26
CA TRP A 402 -18.60 -37.66 31.51
C TRP A 402 -17.31 -36.87 31.25
N ALA A 403 -16.52 -37.26 30.25
CA ALA A 403 -15.27 -36.59 29.93
C ALA A 403 -15.52 -35.15 29.47
N ARG A 404 -16.56 -34.93 28.65
CA ARG A 404 -16.97 -33.58 28.21
C ARG A 404 -17.30 -32.64 29.36
N GLN A 405 -17.96 -33.13 30.41
CA GLN A 405 -18.35 -32.33 31.57
C GLN A 405 -17.16 -31.95 32.47
N LEU A 406 -16.07 -32.71 32.41
CA LEU A 406 -14.93 -32.56 33.31
C LEU A 406 -13.71 -31.90 32.64
N LEU A 407 -13.70 -31.79 31.32
CA LEU A 407 -12.60 -31.17 30.59
C LEU A 407 -12.53 -29.66 30.86
N PRO A 408 -11.31 -29.11 31.05
CA PRO A 408 -11.09 -27.68 31.01
C PRO A 408 -11.60 -27.08 29.70
N GLU A 409 -12.22 -25.90 29.78
CA GLU A 409 -12.81 -25.19 28.63
C GLU A 409 -11.81 -25.05 27.47
N SER A 410 -10.55 -24.70 27.76
CA SER A 410 -9.50 -24.55 26.76
C SER A 410 -9.20 -25.83 25.97
N LEU A 411 -9.36 -27.02 26.57
CA LEU A 411 -9.19 -28.31 25.89
C LEU A 411 -10.46 -28.70 25.14
N TYR A 412 -11.63 -28.43 25.73
CA TYR A 412 -12.91 -28.71 25.11
C TYR A 412 -13.11 -27.92 23.81
N THR A 413 -12.84 -26.61 23.82
CA THR A 413 -12.94 -25.76 22.62
C THR A 413 -12.07 -26.28 21.47
N LEU A 414 -10.89 -26.85 21.75
CA LEU A 414 -10.04 -27.44 20.70
C LEU A 414 -10.70 -28.65 20.01
N LEU A 415 -11.48 -29.43 20.73
CA LEU A 415 -12.16 -30.63 20.22
C LEU A 415 -13.44 -30.30 19.43
N GLU A 416 -13.96 -29.08 19.55
CA GLU A 416 -15.07 -28.62 18.72
C GLU A 416 -14.69 -28.66 17.24
N PHE A 417 -15.67 -29.02 16.40
CA PHE A 417 -15.49 -29.23 14.97
C PHE A 417 -14.99 -27.96 14.26
N ASP A 418 -15.54 -26.82 14.67
CA ASP A 418 -15.38 -25.51 14.06
C ASP A 418 -14.12 -24.74 14.52
N THR A 419 -13.33 -25.33 15.43
CA THR A 419 -12.18 -24.65 16.02
C THR A 419 -10.92 -24.79 15.18
N LYS A 420 -10.38 -23.65 14.79
CA LYS A 420 -9.10 -23.51 14.08
C LYS A 420 -7.93 -23.78 15.02
N ILE A 421 -6.97 -24.59 14.56
CA ILE A 421 -5.68 -24.76 15.25
C ILE A 421 -4.76 -23.63 14.77
N SER A 422 -4.36 -22.73 15.67
CA SER A 422 -3.37 -21.71 15.35
C SER A 422 -1.96 -22.31 15.38
N GLN A 423 -1.03 -21.77 14.59
CA GLN A 423 0.37 -22.24 14.66
C GLN A 423 0.99 -21.94 16.03
N GLU A 424 0.61 -20.81 16.63
CA GLU A 424 1.05 -20.42 17.98
C GLU A 424 0.64 -21.44 19.05
N SER A 425 -0.52 -22.09 18.90
CA SER A 425 -0.99 -23.11 19.85
C SER A 425 -0.26 -24.45 19.73
N LEU A 426 0.67 -24.61 18.78
CA LEU A 426 1.51 -25.81 18.65
C LEU A 426 2.78 -25.75 19.52
N HIS A 427 3.12 -24.57 20.06
CA HIS A 427 4.35 -24.34 20.79
C HIS A 427 4.13 -24.33 22.31
N GLY A 428 5.15 -24.75 23.06
CA GLY A 428 5.14 -24.80 24.53
C GLY A 428 4.87 -26.20 25.10
N ASP A 429 4.98 -26.30 26.42
CA ASP A 429 4.92 -27.58 27.16
C ASP A 429 3.60 -27.80 27.90
N CYS A 430 2.65 -26.87 27.78
CA CYS A 430 1.34 -27.01 28.39
C CYS A 430 0.50 -28.13 27.73
N VAL A 431 -0.43 -28.68 28.49
CA VAL A 431 -1.33 -29.76 28.04
C VAL A 431 -2.10 -29.38 26.76
N THR A 432 -2.55 -28.12 26.68
CA THR A 432 -3.26 -27.57 25.51
C THR A 432 -2.39 -27.59 24.24
N ALA A 433 -1.09 -27.27 24.35
CA ALA A 433 -0.15 -27.32 23.23
C ALA A 433 0.21 -28.76 22.84
N GLN A 434 0.33 -29.67 23.82
CA GLN A 434 0.51 -31.10 23.55
C GLN A 434 -0.68 -31.70 22.80
N LEU A 435 -1.91 -31.42 23.26
CA LEU A 435 -3.14 -31.87 22.61
C LEU A 435 -3.27 -31.28 21.19
N SER A 436 -2.98 -29.98 21.03
CA SER A 436 -2.99 -29.30 19.73
C SER A 436 -2.03 -29.95 18.73
N ARG A 437 -0.82 -30.35 19.17
CA ARG A 437 0.15 -31.08 18.34
C ARG A 437 -0.35 -32.46 17.92
N LEU A 438 -0.88 -33.25 18.86
CA LEU A 438 -1.45 -34.56 18.56
C LEU A 438 -2.60 -34.46 17.56
N MET A 439 -3.50 -33.49 17.78
CA MET A 439 -4.60 -33.21 16.88
C MET A 439 -4.08 -32.81 15.50
N TRP A 440 -3.14 -31.87 15.44
CA TRP A 440 -2.56 -31.41 14.17
C TRP A 440 -1.88 -32.55 13.40
N LEU A 441 -1.13 -33.41 14.08
CA LEU A 441 -0.47 -34.57 13.47
C LEU A 441 -1.49 -35.56 12.92
N TYR A 442 -2.55 -35.89 13.68
CA TYR A 442 -3.60 -36.77 13.18
C TYR A 442 -4.34 -36.15 11.98
N LEU A 443 -4.73 -34.87 12.09
CA LEU A 443 -5.47 -34.20 11.04
C LEU A 443 -4.71 -34.10 9.72
N ASN A 444 -3.38 -33.99 9.75
CA ASN A 444 -2.56 -33.94 8.53
C ASN A 444 -2.12 -35.33 8.03
N SER A 445 -1.75 -36.25 8.93
CA SER A 445 -1.20 -37.57 8.54
C SER A 445 -2.25 -38.66 8.38
N GLY A 446 -3.35 -38.59 9.13
CA GLY A 446 -4.34 -39.66 9.24
C GLY A 446 -3.86 -40.93 9.96
N GLN A 447 -2.69 -40.91 10.62
CA GLN A 447 -2.18 -42.08 11.33
C GLN A 447 -2.97 -42.32 12.62
N GLU A 448 -3.50 -43.53 12.77
CA GLU A 448 -4.36 -43.92 13.90
C GLU A 448 -3.67 -43.78 15.26
N LEU A 449 -2.34 -43.96 15.31
CA LEU A 449 -1.57 -43.80 16.54
C LEU A 449 -1.75 -42.42 17.17
N PHE A 450 -1.85 -41.35 16.37
CA PHE A 450 -2.07 -40.00 16.88
C PHE A 450 -3.50 -39.79 17.34
N LEU A 451 -4.48 -40.44 16.71
CA LEU A 451 -5.87 -40.41 17.18
C LEU A 451 -5.98 -41.09 18.54
N GLN A 452 -5.37 -42.27 18.71
CA GLN A 452 -5.39 -43.00 19.97
C GLN A 452 -4.66 -42.24 21.08
N ALA A 453 -3.51 -41.62 20.77
CA ALA A 453 -2.80 -40.74 21.70
C ALA A 453 -3.65 -39.53 22.11
N LEU A 454 -4.33 -38.89 21.16
CA LEU A 454 -5.25 -37.78 21.42
C LEU A 454 -6.38 -38.21 22.35
N LYS A 455 -7.06 -39.33 22.05
CA LYS A 455 -8.14 -39.88 22.88
C LYS A 455 -7.65 -40.18 24.29
N GLY A 456 -6.50 -40.84 24.41
CA GLY A 456 -5.89 -41.17 25.70
C GLY A 456 -5.59 -39.92 26.54
N MET A 457 -4.99 -38.89 25.93
CA MET A 457 -4.69 -37.63 26.63
C MET A 457 -5.96 -36.93 27.12
N VAL A 458 -7.00 -36.84 26.28
CA VAL A 458 -8.29 -36.24 26.67
C VAL A 458 -8.91 -36.96 27.86
N LEU A 459 -8.94 -38.31 27.83
CA LEU A 459 -9.49 -39.11 28.92
C LEU A 459 -8.67 -39.00 30.21
N GLN A 460 -7.33 -38.99 30.11
CA GLN A 460 -6.44 -38.79 31.25
C GLN A 460 -6.64 -37.42 31.90
N CYS A 461 -6.81 -36.35 31.11
CA CYS A 461 -7.10 -35.02 31.63
C CYS A 461 -8.44 -34.98 32.37
N ALA A 462 -9.50 -35.56 31.79
CA ALA A 462 -10.81 -35.63 32.44
C ALA A 462 -10.76 -36.42 33.76
N GLN A 463 -10.01 -37.53 33.79
CA GLN A 463 -9.81 -38.33 35.01
C GLN A 463 -9.04 -37.57 36.09
N ALA A 464 -8.01 -36.80 35.72
CA ALA A 464 -7.26 -35.97 36.66
C ALA A 464 -8.13 -34.85 37.26
N CYS A 465 -9.04 -34.27 36.47
CA CYS A 465 -10.02 -33.31 36.99
C CYS A 465 -11.02 -33.97 37.95
N LEU A 466 -11.50 -35.18 37.62
CA LEU A 466 -12.40 -35.94 38.49
C LEU A 466 -11.75 -36.29 39.83
N SER A 467 -10.50 -36.76 39.81
CA SER A 467 -9.77 -37.10 41.04
C SER A 467 -9.53 -35.86 41.91
N HIS A 468 -9.22 -34.72 41.30
CA HIS A 468 -9.05 -33.46 42.00
C HIS A 468 -10.34 -32.99 42.69
N LEU A 469 -11.49 -33.09 42.01
CA LEU A 469 -12.80 -32.77 42.60
C LEU A 469 -13.14 -33.68 43.77
N ASN A 470 -12.86 -34.98 43.65
CA ASN A 470 -13.07 -35.94 44.74
C ASN A 470 -12.18 -35.64 45.95
N THR A 471 -10.94 -35.16 45.75
CA THR A 471 -10.06 -34.75 46.86
C THR A 471 -10.46 -33.44 47.53
N LEU A 472 -11.25 -32.59 46.88
CA LEU A 472 -11.78 -31.35 47.48
C LEU A 472 -13.09 -31.57 48.26
N GLN A 473 -13.76 -32.70 48.02
CA GLN A 473 -15.01 -33.08 48.70
C GLN A 473 -14.79 -34.00 49.91
N ALA A 474 -13.61 -34.61 50.02
CA ALA A 474 -13.16 -35.38 51.19
C ALA A 474 -12.40 -34.48 52.16
#